data_AF-A0A359LFH0-F1
#
_entry.id   AF-A0A359LFH0-F1
#
_cell.length_a   1.000
_cell.length_b   1.000
_cell.length_c   1.000
_cell.angle_alpha   90.00
_cell.angle_beta   90.00
_cell.angle_gamma   90.00
#
_symmetry.space_group_name_H-M   'P 1'
#
loop_
_entity.id
_entity.type
_entity.pdbx_description
1 polymer ?
#
loop_
_entity_poly.entity_id
_entity_poly.type
_entity_poly.pdbx_seq_one_letter_code
_entity_poly.pdbx_strand_id
1 'polypeptide(L)'
;INNLSYAITLAKARDEILLPMMEKIILHLGKMAQNYAELPMLARTHGQPASPTTLGKEMANFAYRLTRQFDYLFITPILGKFNGAVGNFNAHMTAYPEIDWQKISQKFIENFDLTWNSYTTQIEPHDWIAEYCDILARFNTILIGLCRDIWGYISIGYFKQKT
;
A
#
# COMPACT_ATOMS: atom_id res chain seq x y z
N ILE A 1 1.48 8.64 -23.26
CA ILE A 1 2.82 8.04 -23.03
C ILE A 1 3.23 8.20 -21.58
N ASN A 2 3.66 9.38 -21.11
CA ASN A 2 4.19 9.56 -19.74
C ASN A 2 3.31 8.97 -18.62
N ASN A 3 1.99 9.23 -18.62
CA ASN A 3 1.08 8.68 -17.60
C ASN A 3 1.13 7.14 -17.52
N LEU A 4 1.24 6.47 -18.66
CA LEU A 4 1.32 5.00 -18.72
C LEU A 4 2.67 4.50 -18.22
N SER A 5 3.75 5.21 -18.54
CA SER A 5 5.07 4.90 -17.99
C SER A 5 5.07 4.98 -16.45
N TYR A 6 4.44 6.00 -15.87
CA TYR A 6 4.29 6.11 -14.42
C TYR A 6 3.41 5.01 -13.83
N ALA A 7 2.24 4.78 -14.41
CA ALA A 7 1.30 3.75 -13.96
C ALA A 7 1.96 2.34 -13.96
N ILE A 8 2.61 1.95 -15.06
CA ILE A 8 3.32 0.67 -15.16
C ILE A 8 4.47 0.58 -14.15
N THR A 9 5.23 1.66 -13.95
CA THR A 9 6.34 1.67 -13.00
C THR A 9 5.83 1.48 -11.57
N LEU A 10 4.76 2.19 -11.19
CA LEU A 10 4.17 2.09 -9.86
C LEU A 10 3.47 0.74 -9.65
N ALA A 11 2.81 0.18 -10.67
CA ALA A 11 2.25 -1.16 -10.60
C ALA A 11 3.32 -2.22 -10.32
N LYS A 12 4.42 -2.20 -11.08
CA LYS A 12 5.54 -3.11 -10.84
C LYS A 12 6.17 -2.91 -9.46
N ALA A 13 6.38 -1.66 -9.04
CA ALA A 13 6.90 -1.38 -7.71
C ALA A 13 5.96 -1.91 -6.60
N ARG A 14 4.64 -1.78 -6.77
CA ARG A 14 3.65 -2.34 -5.86
C ARG A 14 3.76 -3.86 -5.78
N ASP A 15 3.67 -4.52 -6.93
CA ASP A 15 3.43 -5.97 -7.03
C ASP A 15 4.71 -6.78 -6.81
N GLU A 16 5.85 -6.30 -7.32
CA GLU A 16 7.11 -7.04 -7.28
C GLU A 16 7.97 -6.70 -6.05
N ILE A 17 7.72 -5.55 -5.40
CA ILE A 17 8.60 -5.06 -4.31
C ILE A 17 7.80 -4.79 -3.04
N LEU A 18 6.86 -3.83 -3.08
CA LEU A 18 6.24 -3.32 -1.87
C LEU A 18 5.35 -4.37 -1.19
N LEU A 19 4.43 -4.99 -1.93
CA LEU A 19 3.54 -6.01 -1.37
C LEU A 19 4.33 -7.20 -0.80
N PRO A 20 5.31 -7.81 -1.51
CA PRO A 20 6.15 -8.87 -0.92
C PRO A 20 6.89 -8.45 0.35
N MET A 21 7.41 -7.21 0.41
CA MET A 21 8.08 -6.69 1.60
C MET A 21 7.11 -6.49 2.77
N MET A 22 5.94 -5.91 2.51
CA MET A 22 4.89 -5.68 3.50
C MET A 22 4.39 -7.02 4.07
N GLU A 23 4.11 -8.00 3.21
CA GLU A 23 3.69 -9.35 3.61
C GLU A 23 4.74 -10.01 4.51
N LYS A 24 6.02 -9.93 4.15
CA LYS A 24 7.11 -10.50 4.97
C LYS A 24 7.12 -9.92 6.39
N ILE A 25 6.89 -8.62 6.54
CA ILE A 25 6.81 -7.96 7.86
C ILE A 25 5.58 -8.47 8.63
N ILE A 26 4.41 -8.48 7.98
CA ILE A 26 3.15 -8.93 8.57
C ILE A 26 3.26 -10.39 9.06
N LEU A 27 3.78 -11.29 8.21
CA LEU A 27 3.97 -12.70 8.56
C LEU A 27 4.97 -12.88 9.70
N HIS A 28 6.03 -12.07 9.75
CA HIS A 28 6.98 -12.12 10.86
C HIS A 28 6.33 -11.73 12.18
N LEU A 29 5.57 -10.64 12.20
CA LEU A 29 4.81 -10.21 13.39
C LEU A 29 3.73 -11.24 13.77
N GLY A 30 3.06 -11.86 12.79
CA GLY A 30 2.11 -12.95 13.02
C GLY A 30 2.76 -14.17 13.67
N LYS A 31 3.96 -14.56 13.22
CA LYS A 31 4.74 -15.63 13.86
C LYS A 31 5.15 -15.27 15.28
N MET A 32 5.61 -14.04 15.52
CA MET A 32 5.90 -13.56 16.87
C MET A 32 4.64 -13.58 17.75
N ALA A 33 3.50 -13.17 17.20
CA ALA A 33 2.22 -13.20 17.91
C ALA A 33 1.86 -14.60 18.40
N GLN A 34 2.03 -15.62 17.55
CA GLN A 34 1.79 -17.02 17.89
C GLN A 34 2.83 -17.56 18.88
N ASN A 35 4.11 -17.36 18.61
CA ASN A 35 5.21 -17.90 19.43
C ASN A 35 5.21 -17.34 20.86
N TYR A 36 4.74 -16.10 21.04
CA TYR A 36 4.72 -15.41 22.32
C TYR A 36 3.29 -15.19 22.85
N ALA A 37 2.31 -15.94 22.35
CA ALA A 37 0.89 -15.78 22.68
C ALA A 37 0.62 -15.84 24.19
N GLU A 38 1.30 -16.73 24.89
CA GLU A 38 1.17 -16.97 26.33
C GLU A 38 2.22 -16.25 27.19
N LEU A 39 3.13 -15.48 26.58
CA LEU A 39 4.22 -14.82 27.32
C LEU A 39 3.69 -13.58 28.05
N PRO A 40 3.53 -13.59 29.39
CA PRO A 40 2.91 -12.48 30.11
C PRO A 40 3.81 -11.24 30.07
N MET A 41 3.19 -10.07 29.94
CA MET A 41 3.86 -8.79 29.91
C MET A 41 3.08 -7.77 30.73
N LEU A 42 3.76 -7.04 31.62
CA LEU A 42 3.16 -5.93 32.34
C LEU A 42 2.95 -4.77 31.35
N ALA A 43 1.70 -4.47 31.00
CA ALA A 43 1.41 -3.39 30.08
C ALA A 43 1.71 -2.03 30.72
N ARG A 44 1.83 -1.01 29.87
CA ARG A 44 1.98 0.37 30.32
C ARG A 44 1.07 1.33 29.57
N THR A 45 0.41 2.19 30.33
CA THR A 45 -0.41 3.29 29.82
C THR A 45 0.10 4.59 30.40
N HIS A 46 0.35 5.60 29.56
CA HIS A 46 1.06 6.83 29.97
C HIS A 46 2.42 6.55 30.63
N GLY A 47 3.08 5.46 30.24
CA GLY A 47 4.36 5.01 30.81
C GLY A 47 4.26 4.36 32.19
N GLN A 48 3.07 4.27 32.79
CA GLN A 48 2.85 3.67 34.11
C GLN A 48 2.38 2.22 34.01
N PRO A 49 2.71 1.35 34.98
CA PRO A 49 2.17 -0.01 35.06
C PRO A 49 0.64 -0.05 34.92
N ALA A 50 0.15 -0.99 34.12
CA ALA A 50 -1.27 -1.21 33.86
C ALA A 50 -1.62 -2.70 33.91
N SER A 51 -2.87 -3.05 33.58
CA SER A 51 -3.32 -4.44 33.52
C SER A 51 -2.42 -5.30 32.60
N PRO A 52 -2.08 -6.54 32.97
CA PRO A 52 -1.24 -7.39 32.15
C PRO A 52 -1.79 -7.65 30.74
N THR A 53 -0.88 -7.91 29.80
CA THR A 53 -1.12 -8.39 28.44
C THR A 53 -0.16 -9.56 28.14
N THR A 54 -0.07 -9.99 26.89
CA THR A 54 1.02 -10.87 26.44
C THR A 54 1.82 -10.23 25.33
N LEU A 55 3.11 -10.56 25.21
CA LEU A 55 3.93 -10.02 24.13
C LEU A 55 3.34 -10.39 22.76
N GLY A 56 2.84 -11.62 22.62
CA GLY A 56 2.22 -12.07 21.39
C GLY A 56 0.98 -11.24 21.04
N LYS A 57 0.15 -10.91 22.03
CA LYS A 57 -1.03 -10.03 21.83
C LYS A 57 -0.63 -8.64 21.34
N GLU A 58 0.46 -8.06 21.83
CA GLU A 58 0.92 -6.76 21.35
C GLU A 58 1.47 -6.82 19.92
N MET A 59 2.17 -7.89 19.53
CA MET A 59 2.59 -8.08 18.14
C MET A 59 1.39 -8.29 17.20
N ALA A 60 0.35 -8.99 17.67
CA ALA A 60 -0.88 -9.19 16.92
C ALA A 60 -1.60 -7.87 16.59
N ASN A 61 -1.58 -6.90 17.50
CA ASN A 61 -2.15 -5.57 17.27
C ASN A 61 -1.51 -4.90 16.04
N PHE A 62 -0.19 -4.98 15.91
CA PHE A 62 0.53 -4.42 14.75
C PHE A 62 0.28 -5.23 13.48
N ALA A 63 0.39 -6.55 13.53
CA ALA A 63 0.12 -7.42 12.38
C ALA A 63 -1.28 -7.15 11.79
N TYR A 64 -2.30 -7.04 12.65
CA TYR A 64 -3.67 -6.75 12.23
C TYR A 64 -3.81 -5.38 11.54
N ARG A 65 -3.24 -4.33 12.14
CA ARG A 65 -3.29 -2.96 11.57
C ARG A 65 -2.55 -2.86 10.23
N LEU A 66 -1.40 -3.53 10.11
CA LEU A 66 -0.59 -3.56 8.89
C LEU A 66 -1.27 -4.34 7.78
N THR A 67 -1.88 -5.49 8.09
CA THR A 67 -2.65 -6.30 7.12
C THR A 67 -3.74 -5.47 6.46
N ARG A 68 -4.48 -4.67 7.23
CA ARG A 68 -5.50 -3.77 6.67
C ARG A 68 -4.95 -2.79 5.62
N GLN A 69 -3.75 -2.25 5.82
CA GLN A 69 -3.16 -1.32 4.84
C GLN A 69 -2.56 -2.07 3.64
N PHE A 70 -2.03 -3.27 3.85
CA PHE A 70 -1.65 -4.17 2.76
C PHE A 70 -2.85 -4.46 1.85
N ASP A 71 -3.99 -4.84 2.42
CA ASP A 71 -5.21 -5.14 1.67
C ASP A 71 -5.67 -3.92 0.87
N TYR A 72 -5.65 -2.73 1.48
CA TYR A 72 -5.98 -1.49 0.77
C TYR A 72 -5.05 -1.23 -0.41
N LEU A 73 -3.72 -1.40 -0.24
CA LEU A 73 -2.77 -1.18 -1.32
C LEU A 73 -2.95 -2.20 -2.45
N PHE A 74 -3.19 -3.46 -2.09
CA PHE A 74 -3.41 -4.56 -3.02
C PHE A 74 -4.59 -4.30 -3.95
N ILE A 75 -5.70 -3.77 -3.42
CA ILE A 75 -6.91 -3.48 -4.20
C ILE A 75 -6.92 -2.10 -4.86
N THR A 76 -5.94 -1.23 -4.58
CA THR A 76 -5.91 0.13 -5.16
C THR A 76 -5.81 0.06 -6.68
N PRO A 77 -6.75 0.68 -7.42
CA PRO A 77 -6.67 0.71 -8.87
C PRO A 77 -5.51 1.62 -9.31
N ILE A 78 -4.76 1.18 -10.31
CA ILE A 78 -3.69 1.98 -10.92
C ILE A 78 -4.19 2.42 -12.28
N LEU A 79 -4.40 3.73 -12.45
CA LEU A 79 -5.14 4.27 -13.58
C LEU A 79 -4.20 4.69 -14.71
N GLY A 80 -4.64 4.44 -15.94
CA GLY A 80 -3.99 4.89 -17.16
C GLY A 80 -4.99 5.56 -18.11
N LYS A 81 -4.50 6.49 -18.94
CA LYS A 81 -5.33 7.21 -19.92
C LYS A 81 -4.68 7.30 -21.29
N PHE A 82 -5.52 7.27 -22.32
CA PHE A 82 -5.12 7.47 -23.72
C PHE A 82 -6.23 8.15 -24.53
N ASN A 83 -6.27 9.49 -24.57
CA ASN A 83 -7.37 10.25 -25.17
C ASN A 83 -6.95 11.58 -25.82
N GLY A 84 -5.67 11.67 -26.22
CA GLY A 84 -5.12 12.80 -26.98
C GLY A 84 -4.80 14.04 -26.15
N ALA A 85 -4.69 15.18 -26.84
CA ALA A 85 -4.10 16.42 -26.32
C ALA A 85 -4.84 17.02 -25.12
N VAL A 86 -6.17 16.89 -25.09
CA VAL A 86 -7.04 17.51 -24.07
C VAL A 86 -8.17 16.59 -23.60
N GLY A 87 -8.09 15.28 -23.86
CA GLY A 87 -9.08 14.32 -23.36
C GLY A 87 -10.15 13.85 -24.35
N ASN A 88 -10.23 14.47 -25.53
CA ASN A 88 -11.40 14.35 -26.41
C ASN A 88 -11.15 13.60 -27.72
N PHE A 89 -10.01 12.94 -27.88
CA PHE A 89 -9.67 12.18 -29.11
C PHE A 89 -9.61 13.00 -30.42
N ASN A 90 -9.72 14.34 -30.40
CA ASN A 90 -9.83 15.22 -31.57
C ASN A 90 -8.99 14.79 -32.79
N ALA A 91 -7.66 14.72 -32.65
CA ALA A 91 -6.78 14.36 -33.76
C ALA A 91 -7.05 12.94 -34.33
N HIS A 92 -7.46 12.00 -33.48
CA HIS A 92 -7.77 10.64 -33.87
C HIS A 92 -9.08 10.60 -34.68
N MET A 93 -10.12 11.29 -34.19
CA MET A 93 -11.41 11.39 -34.88
C MET A 93 -11.33 12.21 -36.18
N THR A 94 -10.44 13.19 -36.28
CA THR A 94 -10.19 13.91 -37.54
C THR A 94 -9.57 13.00 -38.60
N ALA A 95 -8.62 12.15 -38.20
CA ALA A 95 -7.92 11.28 -39.14
C ALA A 95 -8.72 10.02 -39.51
N TYR A 96 -9.45 9.45 -38.54
CA TYR A 96 -10.22 8.21 -38.69
C TYR A 96 -11.54 8.31 -37.90
N PRO A 97 -12.55 9.00 -38.46
CA PRO A 97 -13.84 9.23 -37.79
C PRO A 97 -14.70 7.97 -37.61
N GLU A 98 -14.47 6.93 -38.42
CA GLU A 98 -15.20 5.67 -38.40
C GLU A 98 -14.76 4.72 -37.27
N ILE A 99 -13.65 5.02 -36.61
CA ILE A 99 -13.07 4.18 -35.57
C ILE A 99 -13.61 4.57 -34.18
N ASP A 100 -14.01 3.57 -33.40
CA ASP A 100 -14.36 3.73 -31.99
C ASP A 100 -13.10 3.88 -31.12
N TRP A 101 -12.62 5.12 -31.00
CA TRP A 101 -11.42 5.46 -30.26
C TRP A 101 -11.54 5.27 -28.74
N GLN A 102 -12.75 5.34 -28.18
CA GLN A 102 -12.96 5.08 -26.75
C GLN A 102 -12.73 3.60 -26.46
N LYS A 103 -13.29 2.70 -27.28
CA LYS A 103 -13.08 1.27 -27.15
C LYS A 103 -11.63 0.86 -27.39
N ILE A 104 -10.93 1.49 -28.34
CA ILE A 104 -9.49 1.28 -28.54
C ILE A 104 -8.70 1.75 -27.32
N SER A 105 -9.01 2.94 -26.79
CA SER A 105 -8.37 3.49 -25.59
C SER A 105 -8.49 2.54 -24.41
N GLN A 106 -9.72 2.10 -24.10
CA GLN A 106 -9.98 1.17 -23.01
C GLN A 106 -9.15 -0.11 -23.15
N LYS A 107 -9.27 -0.80 -24.30
CA LYS A 107 -8.53 -2.02 -24.56
C LYS A 107 -7.01 -1.82 -24.49
N PHE A 108 -6.52 -0.70 -25.01
CA PHE A 108 -5.10 -0.40 -24.98
C PHE A 108 -4.57 -0.22 -23.55
N ILE A 109 -5.34 0.42 -22.67
CA ILE A 109 -4.98 0.57 -21.25
C ILE A 109 -5.07 -0.75 -20.50
N GLU A 110 -6.15 -1.51 -20.71
CA GLU A 110 -6.38 -2.80 -20.05
C GLU A 110 -5.33 -3.86 -20.47
N ASN A 111 -4.74 -3.76 -21.66
CA ASN A 111 -3.63 -4.62 -22.08
C ASN A 111 -2.34 -4.45 -21.25
N PHE A 112 -2.24 -3.40 -20.43
CA PHE A 112 -1.16 -3.20 -19.46
C PHE A 112 -1.57 -3.58 -18.03
N ASP A 113 -2.70 -4.26 -17.86
CA ASP A 113 -3.30 -4.58 -16.56
C ASP A 113 -3.60 -3.32 -15.71
N LEU A 114 -3.84 -2.19 -16.37
CA LEU A 114 -4.19 -0.92 -15.75
C LEU A 114 -5.70 -0.67 -15.80
N THR A 115 -6.19 0.13 -14.87
CA THR A 115 -7.59 0.60 -14.87
C THR A 115 -7.75 1.76 -15.84
N TRP A 116 -8.73 1.68 -16.74
CA TRP A 116 -8.99 2.74 -17.71
C TRP A 116 -9.60 3.99 -17.06
N ASN A 117 -8.94 5.14 -17.22
CA ASN A 117 -9.49 6.44 -16.86
C ASN A 117 -10.03 7.15 -18.12
N SER A 118 -11.36 7.12 -18.27
CA SER A 118 -12.05 7.62 -19.46
C SER A 118 -12.17 9.15 -19.51
N TYR A 119 -12.13 9.83 -18.35
CA TYR A 119 -12.33 11.27 -18.23
C TYR A 119 -11.08 11.95 -17.70
N THR A 120 -10.30 12.55 -18.59
CA THR A 120 -9.08 13.26 -18.22
C THR A 120 -8.91 14.51 -19.05
N THR A 121 -8.02 15.40 -18.63
CA THR A 121 -7.53 16.50 -19.47
C THR A 121 -6.33 16.01 -20.30
N GLN A 122 -5.37 16.88 -20.57
CA GLN A 122 -4.08 16.49 -21.14
C GLN A 122 -3.34 15.47 -20.27
N ILE A 123 -3.51 15.54 -18.94
CA ILE A 123 -2.87 14.64 -17.97
C ILE A 123 -3.88 13.66 -17.39
N GLU A 124 -3.38 12.56 -16.83
CA GLU A 124 -4.14 11.77 -15.86
C GLU A 124 -4.19 12.59 -14.55
N PRO A 125 -5.32 12.68 -13.83
CA PRO A 125 -5.50 13.61 -12.71
C PRO A 125 -4.66 13.30 -11.47
N HIS A 126 -4.06 12.10 -11.37
CA HIS A 126 -3.17 11.67 -10.30
C HIS A 126 -3.85 11.41 -8.94
N ASP A 127 -5.18 11.36 -8.91
CA ASP A 127 -5.94 11.05 -7.69
C ASP A 127 -5.55 9.67 -7.11
N TRP A 128 -5.43 8.66 -7.97
CA TRP A 128 -5.01 7.32 -7.55
C TRP A 128 -3.57 7.28 -7.02
N ILE A 129 -2.70 8.19 -7.45
CA ILE A 129 -1.33 8.31 -6.92
C ILE A 129 -1.37 8.84 -5.50
N ALA A 130 -2.24 9.81 -5.21
CA ALA A 130 -2.46 10.30 -3.85
C ALA A 130 -3.00 9.18 -2.95
N GLU A 131 -4.02 8.43 -3.40
CA GLU A 131 -4.56 7.28 -2.69
C GLU A 131 -3.49 6.23 -2.37
N TYR A 132 -2.68 5.87 -3.37
CA TYR A 132 -1.56 4.95 -3.26
C TYR A 132 -0.53 5.42 -2.22
N CYS A 133 -0.09 6.66 -2.31
CA CYS A 133 0.88 7.26 -1.39
C CYS A 133 0.34 7.36 0.04
N ASP A 134 -0.93 7.69 0.21
CA ASP A 134 -1.57 7.81 1.52
C ASP A 134 -1.69 6.45 2.21
N ILE A 135 -1.95 5.36 1.46
CA ILE A 135 -1.92 4.00 2.00
C ILE A 135 -0.52 3.67 2.53
N LEU A 136 0.53 3.98 1.75
CA LEU A 136 1.91 3.78 2.17
C LEU A 136 2.27 4.61 3.41
N ALA A 137 1.83 5.87 3.47
CA ALA A 137 2.03 6.74 4.62
C ALA A 137 1.38 6.17 5.90
N ARG A 138 0.17 5.60 5.77
CA ARG A 138 -0.51 4.92 6.89
C ARG A 138 0.22 3.66 7.33
N PHE A 139 0.65 2.82 6.40
CA PHE A 139 1.46 1.62 6.72
C PHE A 139 2.75 2.01 7.46
N ASN A 140 3.46 3.01 6.95
CA ASN A 140 4.71 3.50 7.54
C ASN A 140 4.49 4.12 8.93
N THR A 141 3.38 4.81 9.15
CA THR A 141 3.04 5.37 10.47
C THR A 141 2.80 4.26 11.50
N ILE A 142 2.18 3.15 11.11
CA ILE A 142 2.03 1.98 11.98
C ILE A 142 3.41 1.37 12.29
N LEU A 143 4.30 1.26 11.30
CA LEU A 143 5.67 0.79 11.52
C LEU A 143 6.47 1.72 12.44
N ILE A 144 6.33 3.04 12.32
CA ILE A 144 6.96 3.99 13.25
C ILE A 144 6.49 3.73 14.68
N GLY A 145 5.19 3.46 14.88
CA GLY A 145 4.65 3.04 16.16
C GLY A 145 5.31 1.76 16.69
N LEU A 146 5.42 0.73 15.83
CA LEU A 146 6.09 -0.52 16.18
C LEU A 146 7.54 -0.29 16.59
N CYS A 147 8.30 0.47 15.80
CA CYS A 147 9.71 0.77 16.09
C CYS A 147 9.87 1.48 17.43
N ARG A 148 8.99 2.43 17.76
CA ARG A 148 9.00 3.13 19.05
C ARG A 148 8.69 2.20 20.21
N ASP A 149 7.71 1.32 20.06
CA ASP A 149 7.34 0.36 21.11
C ASP A 149 8.44 -0.68 21.33
N ILE A 150 9.01 -1.25 20.26
CA ILE A 150 10.15 -2.18 20.36
C ILE A 150 11.36 -1.49 21.01
N TRP A 151 11.66 -0.25 20.64
CA TRP A 151 12.73 0.52 21.30
C TRP A 151 12.45 0.69 22.80
N GLY A 152 11.21 1.01 23.18
CA GLY A 152 10.80 1.11 24.57
C GLY A 152 10.92 -0.21 25.33
N TYR A 153 10.51 -1.33 24.72
CA TYR A 153 10.64 -2.67 25.29
C TYR A 153 12.10 -3.07 25.49
N ILE A 154 12.99 -2.71 24.56
CA ILE A 154 14.44 -2.90 24.73
C ILE A 154 14.95 -2.06 25.91
N SER A 155 14.59 -0.78 25.97
CA SER A 155 15.05 0.16 27.02
C SER A 155 14.72 -0.32 28.44
N ILE A 156 13.59 -1.01 28.63
CA ILE A 156 13.15 -1.54 29.93
C ILE A 156 13.54 -3.01 30.15
N GLY A 157 14.29 -3.61 29.21
CA GLY A 157 14.84 -4.96 29.33
C GLY A 157 13.88 -6.11 29.02
N TYR A 158 12.75 -5.86 28.34
CA TYR A 158 11.87 -6.93 27.85
C TYR A 158 12.49 -7.72 26.69
N PHE A 159 13.30 -7.04 25.87
CA PHE A 159 14.11 -7.69 24.84
C PHE A 159 15.60 -7.59 25.18
N LYS A 160 16.33 -8.65 24.87
CA LYS A 160 17.79 -8.71 24.93
C LYS A 160 18.32 -9.39 23.67
N GLN A 161 19.52 -9.03 23.26
CA GLN A 161 20.19 -9.71 22.15
C GLN A 161 20.45 -11.17 22.53
N LYS A 162 20.09 -12.09 21.63
CA LYS A 162 20.45 -13.50 21.77
C LYS A 162 21.95 -13.61 21.49
N THR A 163 22.72 -13.91 22.52
CA THR A 163 24.15 -14.26 22.45
C THR A 163 24.32 -15.71 22.06
#